data_AF-A0A1G4NW94-F1
#
_entry.id   AF-A0A1G4NW94-F1
#
_cell.length_a   1.000
_cell.length_b   1.000
_cell.length_c   1.000
_cell.angle_alpha   90.00
_cell.angle_beta   90.00
_cell.angle_gamma   90.00
#
_symmetry.space_group_name_H-M   'P 1'
#
loop_
_entity.id
_entity.type
_entity.pdbx_description
1 polymer ?
#
loop_
_entity_poly.entity_id
_entity_poly.type
_entity_poly.pdbx_seq_one_letter_code
_entity_poly.pdbx_strand_id
1 'polypeptide(L)'
;MSKNLPEIPRTFLDNFHSRNGTISTIVEDPIYCTVYTKLSNQIAIEFYVQKLHTLGAPLSANRPLVLFQAHSANKIYELIKSHTTICNQLSSQHGLYIGMELIKAEIALLTAQLYCQS
;
A
#
# COMPACT_ATOMS: atom_id res chain seq x y z
N MET A 1 -17.00 40.14 -8.40
CA MET A 1 -17.57 38.86 -8.89
C MET A 1 -17.05 37.75 -7.99
N SER A 2 -17.85 37.37 -6.98
CA SER A 2 -17.52 36.27 -6.06
C SER A 2 -17.89 34.94 -6.72
N LYS A 3 -16.94 34.01 -6.82
CA LYS A 3 -17.21 32.65 -7.31
C LYS A 3 -17.76 31.84 -6.15
N ASN A 4 -19.03 31.43 -6.23
CA ASN A 4 -19.63 30.49 -5.30
C ASN A 4 -18.89 29.14 -5.41
N LEU A 5 -18.25 28.72 -4.33
CA LEU A 5 -17.75 27.35 -4.18
C LEU A 5 -18.95 26.40 -4.08
N PRO A 6 -18.87 25.18 -4.67
CA PRO A 6 -19.93 24.20 -4.54
C PRO A 6 -20.06 23.78 -3.07
N GLU A 7 -21.26 23.93 -2.51
CA GLU A 7 -21.60 23.44 -1.18
C GLU A 7 -21.51 21.91 -1.18
N ILE A 8 -20.61 21.38 -0.35
CA ILE A 8 -20.51 19.94 -0.10
C ILE A 8 -21.83 19.51 0.57
N PRO A 9 -22.55 18.51 0.03
CA PRO A 9 -23.79 18.03 0.63
C PRO A 9 -23.56 17.60 2.08
N ARG A 10 -24.34 18.16 3.03
CA ARG A 10 -24.25 17.85 4.47
C ARG A 10 -24.39 16.36 4.79
N THR A 11 -25.01 15.60 3.91
CA THR A 11 -25.11 14.13 3.99
C THR A 11 -23.76 13.41 3.96
N PHE A 12 -22.69 14.04 3.49
CA PHE A 12 -21.34 13.44 3.50
C PHE A 12 -20.64 13.56 4.86
N LEU A 13 -20.98 14.57 5.67
CA LEU A 13 -20.41 14.78 7.01
C LEU A 13 -21.14 13.98 8.10
N ASP A 14 -22.46 13.81 7.97
CA ASP A 14 -23.25 13.14 9.02
C ASP A 14 -22.96 11.62 9.12
N ASN A 15 -22.45 11.01 8.05
CA ASN A 15 -22.01 9.61 8.07
C ASN A 15 -20.70 9.39 8.85
N PHE A 16 -19.95 10.45 9.16
CA PHE A 16 -18.65 10.33 9.84
C PHE A 16 -18.75 10.45 11.38
N HIS A 17 -19.88 10.94 11.91
CA HIS A 17 -20.05 11.16 13.35
C HIS A 17 -21.04 10.21 14.04
N SER A 18 -21.73 9.35 13.29
CA SER A 18 -22.58 8.28 13.85
C SER A 18 -21.81 6.96 13.98
N ARG A 19 -20.65 6.99 14.62
CA ARG A 19 -19.91 5.79 15.07
C ARG A 19 -19.25 6.03 16.43
N ASN A 20 -20.05 6.34 17.43
CA ASN A 20 -19.65 6.19 18.82
C ASN A 20 -19.98 4.76 19.28
N GLY A 21 -18.96 3.99 19.67
CA GLY A 21 -19.13 2.91 20.64
C GLY A 21 -19.01 1.46 20.14
N THR A 22 -18.08 1.15 19.25
CA THR A 22 -17.48 -0.20 19.21
C THR A 22 -15.99 -0.01 19.15
N ILE A 23 -15.25 -0.67 20.06
CA ILE A 23 -13.80 -0.86 19.92
C ILE A 23 -13.60 -1.40 18.50
N SER A 24 -13.18 -0.56 17.57
CA SER A 24 -12.78 -1.03 16.26
C SER A 24 -11.53 -1.84 16.52
N THR A 25 -11.64 -3.15 16.62
CA THR A 25 -10.50 -4.02 16.39
C THR A 25 -9.98 -3.58 15.02
N ILE A 26 -8.86 -2.87 15.02
CA ILE A 26 -8.17 -2.50 13.78
C ILE A 26 -7.81 -3.85 13.19
N VAL A 27 -8.57 -4.27 12.18
CA VAL A 27 -8.28 -5.47 11.41
C VAL A 27 -7.09 -5.06 10.55
N GLU A 28 -5.89 -5.34 11.04
CA GLU A 28 -4.68 -5.18 10.25
C GLU A 28 -4.77 -6.18 9.08
N ASP A 29 -4.46 -5.70 7.88
CA ASP A 29 -4.46 -6.55 6.71
C ASP A 29 -3.36 -7.62 6.88
N PRO A 30 -3.64 -8.89 6.55
CA PRO A 30 -2.72 -10.00 6.80
C PRO A 30 -1.44 -9.92 5.96
N ILE A 31 -1.45 -9.06 4.95
CA ILE A 31 -0.32 -8.78 4.08
C ILE A 31 0.03 -7.30 4.17
N TYR A 32 1.32 -7.01 4.36
CA TYR A 32 1.88 -5.69 4.21
C TYR A 32 3.01 -5.69 3.19
N CYS A 33 3.41 -4.52 2.71
CA CYS A 33 4.46 -4.40 1.72
C CYS A 33 5.41 -3.23 1.95
N THR A 34 6.60 -3.34 1.35
CA THR A 34 7.58 -2.26 1.27
C THR A 34 7.96 -2.01 -0.18
N VAL A 35 7.82 -0.75 -0.62
CA VAL A 35 8.19 -0.30 -1.96
C VAL A 35 9.47 0.54 -1.90
N TYR A 36 10.40 0.28 -2.83
CA TYR A 36 11.63 1.06 -2.95
C TYR A 36 12.20 1.01 -4.37
N THR A 37 13.09 1.94 -4.71
CA THR A 37 13.86 1.91 -5.96
C THR A 37 15.26 1.32 -5.73
N LYS A 38 15.78 0.64 -6.75
CA LYS A 38 17.12 0.07 -6.79
C LYS A 38 18.04 0.87 -7.71
N LEU A 39 19.35 0.80 -7.43
CA LEU A 39 20.40 1.40 -8.25
C LEU A 39 20.41 0.90 -9.71
N SER A 40 19.84 -0.29 -9.97
CA SER A 40 19.64 -0.86 -11.31
C SER A 40 18.47 -0.23 -12.09
N ASN A 41 17.99 0.95 -11.67
CA ASN A 41 16.86 1.64 -12.27
C ASN A 41 15.59 0.78 -12.29
N GLN A 42 15.29 0.13 -11.16
CA GLN A 42 14.15 -0.77 -10.97
C GLN A 42 13.34 -0.36 -9.75
N ILE A 43 12.03 -0.56 -9.82
CA ILE A 43 11.13 -0.54 -8.67
C ILE A 43 11.09 -1.96 -8.11
N ALA A 44 11.14 -2.07 -6.80
CA ALA A 44 10.96 -3.31 -6.06
C ALA A 44 9.77 -3.15 -5.10
N ILE A 45 8.98 -4.21 -4.99
CA ILE A 45 7.98 -4.36 -3.93
C ILE A 45 8.16 -5.70 -3.24
N GLU A 46 8.29 -5.67 -1.93
CA GLU A 46 8.39 -6.83 -1.06
C GLU A 46 7.08 -7.02 -0.32
N PHE A 47 6.49 -8.21 -0.44
CA PHE A 47 5.29 -8.59 0.29
C PHE A 47 5.65 -9.47 1.48
N TYR A 48 5.03 -9.17 2.61
CA TYR A 48 5.21 -9.87 3.86
C TYR A 48 3.86 -10.33 4.38
N VAL A 49 3.84 -11.48 5.03
CA VAL A 49 2.67 -11.96 5.76
C VAL A 49 2.88 -11.64 7.23
N GLN A 50 1.90 -11.01 7.85
CA GLN A 50 1.90 -10.82 9.29
C GLN A 50 1.81 -12.19 9.95
N LYS A 51 2.94 -12.72 10.40
CA LYS A 51 2.92 -13.89 11.30
C LYS A 51 2.34 -13.39 12.61
N LEU A 52 1.22 -13.97 13.06
CA LEU A 52 0.83 -13.90 14.46
C LEU A 52 2.08 -14.17 15.27
N HIS A 53 2.51 -13.19 16.07
CA HIS A 53 3.65 -13.32 16.96
C HIS A 53 3.43 -14.56 17.83
N THR A 54 3.95 -15.70 17.42
CA THR A 54 4.20 -16.81 18.33
C THR A 54 5.30 -16.29 19.24
N LEU A 55 4.90 -15.90 20.45
CA LEU A 55 5.73 -15.45 21.55
C LEU A 55 7.09 -16.17 21.52
N GLY A 56 8.14 -15.49 21.03
CA GLY A 56 9.51 -16.00 21.05
C GLY A 56 10.28 -16.04 19.72
N ALA A 57 9.66 -15.78 18.56
CA ALA A 57 10.43 -15.68 17.31
C ALA A 57 11.12 -14.30 17.19
N PRO A 58 12.44 -14.22 16.96
CA PRO A 58 13.13 -12.95 16.78
C PRO A 58 12.63 -12.23 15.52
N LEU A 59 12.41 -10.91 15.64
CA LEU A 59 11.97 -10.00 14.56
C LEU A 59 12.83 -10.08 13.28
N SER A 60 14.05 -10.60 13.38
CA SER A 60 15.04 -10.71 12.30
C SER A 60 14.75 -11.78 11.23
N ALA A 61 13.64 -12.52 11.34
CA ALA A 61 13.34 -13.64 10.43
C ALA A 61 12.10 -13.43 9.53
N ASN A 62 11.57 -12.20 9.43
CA ASN A 62 10.52 -11.90 8.45
C ASN A 62 11.13 -11.77 7.05
N ARG A 63 11.41 -12.92 6.42
CA ARG A 63 11.74 -12.96 4.99
C ARG A 63 10.51 -12.55 4.18
N PRO A 64 10.67 -11.75 3.11
CA PRO A 64 9.56 -11.45 2.22
C PRO A 64 9.03 -12.76 1.62
N LEU A 65 7.70 -12.88 1.56
CA LEU A 65 7.04 -13.99 0.89
C LEU A 65 7.29 -13.93 -0.61
N VAL A 66 7.18 -12.72 -1.16
CA VAL A 66 7.33 -12.46 -2.61
C VAL A 66 8.03 -11.12 -2.81
N LEU A 67 8.91 -11.08 -3.81
CA LEU A 67 9.59 -9.88 -4.27
C LEU A 67 9.29 -9.72 -5.77
N PHE A 68 8.66 -8.61 -6.15
CA PHE A 68 8.51 -8.23 -7.55
C PHE A 68 9.47 -7.10 -7.89
N GLN A 69 10.07 -7.18 -9.08
CA GLN A 69 10.98 -6.18 -9.60
C GLN A 69 10.66 -5.89 -11.06
N ALA A 70 10.64 -4.61 -11.42
CA ALA A 70 10.45 -4.19 -12.80
C ALA A 70 10.97 -2.77 -13.01
N HIS A 71 11.10 -2.37 -14.28
CA HIS A 71 11.48 -1.01 -14.68
C HIS A 71 10.29 -0.04 -14.77
N SER A 72 9.08 -0.49 -14.40
CA SER A 72 7.91 0.40 -14.32
C SER A 72 6.88 -0.10 -13.30
N ALA A 73 6.15 0.84 -12.70
CA ALA A 73 5.05 0.60 -11.78
C ALA A 73 3.93 -0.22 -12.44
N ASN A 74 3.64 0.01 -13.72
CA ASN A 74 2.64 -0.76 -14.45
C ASN A 74 3.01 -2.26 -14.54
N LYS A 75 4.30 -2.58 -14.75
CA LYS A 75 4.76 -3.97 -14.76
C LYS A 75 4.68 -4.61 -13.37
N ILE A 76 4.96 -3.86 -12.31
CA ILE A 76 4.73 -4.33 -10.93
C ILE A 76 3.23 -4.61 -10.71
N TYR A 77 2.34 -3.72 -11.14
CA TYR A 77 0.89 -3.91 -11.04
C TYR A 77 0.42 -5.18 -11.77
N GLU A 78 0.91 -5.42 -12.99
CA GLU A 78 0.62 -6.64 -13.75
C GLU A 78 1.07 -7.90 -12.99
N LEU A 79 2.27 -7.88 -12.37
CA LEU A 79 2.77 -8.97 -11.56
C LEU A 79 1.89 -9.22 -10.32
N ILE A 80 1.51 -8.17 -9.59
CA ILE A 80 0.62 -8.27 -8.43
C ILE A 80 -0.73 -8.88 -8.84
N LYS A 81 -1.33 -8.39 -9.93
CA LYS A 81 -2.62 -8.88 -10.44
C LYS A 81 -2.53 -10.35 -10.88
N SER A 82 -1.40 -10.77 -11.44
CA SER A 82 -1.17 -12.17 -11.83
C SER A 82 -1.00 -13.11 -10.63
N HIS A 83 -0.63 -12.57 -9.45
CA HIS A 83 -0.37 -13.35 -8.26
C HIS A 83 -1.63 -13.45 -7.37
N THR A 84 -2.45 -14.47 -7.66
CA THR A 84 -3.79 -14.67 -7.05
C THR A 84 -3.82 -14.58 -5.53
N THR A 85 -2.84 -15.15 -4.82
CA THR A 85 -2.78 -15.11 -3.35
C THR A 85 -2.65 -13.69 -2.80
N ILE A 86 -1.85 -12.84 -3.44
CA ILE A 86 -1.65 -11.45 -2.99
C ILE A 86 -2.89 -10.65 -3.37
N CYS A 87 -3.32 -10.77 -4.63
CA CYS A 87 -4.47 -10.04 -5.14
C CYS A 87 -5.76 -10.31 -4.33
N ASN A 88 -5.97 -11.54 -3.88
CA ASN A 88 -7.17 -11.91 -3.11
C ASN A 88 -7.11 -11.49 -1.63
N GLN A 89 -5.92 -11.17 -1.10
CA GLN A 89 -5.74 -10.80 0.30
C GLN A 89 -5.57 -9.29 0.50
N LEU A 90 -5.45 -8.51 -0.58
CA LEU A 90 -5.39 -7.06 -0.51
C LEU A 90 -6.81 -6.47 -0.39
N SER A 91 -7.04 -5.72 0.68
CA SER A 91 -8.21 -4.86 0.77
C SER A 91 -8.13 -3.76 -0.31
N SER A 92 -9.29 -3.21 -0.72
CA SER A 92 -9.31 -2.10 -1.70
C SER A 92 -8.51 -0.89 -1.22
N GLN A 93 -8.52 -0.63 0.09
CA GLN A 93 -7.74 0.45 0.69
C GLN A 93 -6.23 0.19 0.59
N HIS A 94 -5.77 -1.03 0.89
CA HIS A 94 -4.37 -1.40 0.71
C HIS A 94 -3.95 -1.38 -0.76
N GLY A 95 -4.81 -1.84 -1.67
CA GLY A 95 -4.56 -1.78 -3.11
C GLY A 95 -4.34 -0.34 -3.62
N LEU A 96 -5.16 0.61 -3.15
CA LEU A 96 -5.00 2.03 -3.46
C LEU A 96 -3.69 2.59 -2.89
N TYR A 97 -3.37 2.26 -1.63
CA TYR A 97 -2.12 2.67 -1.00
C TYR A 97 -0.90 2.16 -1.77
N ILE A 98 -0.88 0.87 -2.14
CA ILE A 98 0.19 0.29 -2.97
C ILE A 98 0.31 1.04 -4.30
N GLY A 99 -0.80 1.35 -4.96
CA GLY A 99 -0.81 2.14 -6.18
C GLY A 99 -0.14 3.50 -5.99
N MET A 100 -0.43 4.21 -4.90
CA MET A 100 0.19 5.49 -4.59
C MET A 100 1.70 5.37 -4.37
N GLU A 101 2.16 4.38 -3.62
CA GLU A 101 3.60 4.18 -3.38
C GLU A 101 4.34 3.76 -4.66
N LEU A 102 3.74 2.95 -5.53
CA LEU A 102 4.31 2.61 -6.83
C LEU A 102 4.46 3.83 -7.75
N ILE A 103 3.49 4.75 -7.75
CA ILE A 103 3.60 5.99 -8.53
C ILE A 103 4.72 6.89 -8.00
N LYS A 104 4.90 6.99 -6.67
CA LYS A 104 6.04 7.72 -6.09
C LYS A 104 7.37 7.11 -6.52
N ALA A 105 7.48 5.79 -6.50
CA ALA A 105 8.67 5.07 -6.93
C ALA A 105 8.96 5.29 -8.44
N GLU A 106 7.92 5.29 -9.28
CA GLU A 106 8.03 5.59 -10.71
C GLU A 106 8.57 7.00 -10.95
N ILE A 107 8.00 8.00 -10.25
CA ILE A 107 8.45 9.39 -10.35
C ILE A 107 9.91 9.49 -9.94
N ALA A 108 10.30 8.86 -8.82
CA ALA A 108 11.69 8.85 -8.37
C ALA A 108 12.64 8.23 -9.40
N LEU A 109 12.23 7.13 -10.03
CA LEU A 109 13.00 6.47 -11.09
C LEU A 109 13.19 7.42 -12.30
N LEU A 110 12.12 8.08 -12.73
CA LEU A 110 12.16 9.06 -13.84
C LEU A 110 12.99 10.30 -13.52
N THR A 111 13.06 10.72 -12.24
CA THR A 111 13.86 11.86 -11.79
C THR A 111 15.27 11.49 -11.35
N ALA A 112 15.70 10.23 -11.55
CA ALA A 112 16.98 9.69 -11.10
C ALA A 112 17.22 9.86 -9.57
N GLN A 113 16.16 9.74 -8.79
CA GLN A 113 16.16 9.79 -7.34
C GLN A 113 15.96 8.40 -6.73
N LEU A 114 16.48 8.23 -5.52
CA LEU A 114 16.19 7.05 -4.69
C LEU A 114 14.89 7.28 -3.92
N TYR A 115 14.06 6.26 -3.86
CA TYR A 115 12.83 6.25 -3.10
C TYR A 115 12.79 5.01 -2.21
N CYS A 116 12.36 5.22 -0.96
CA CYS A 116 12.06 4.18 0.00
C CYS A 116 10.78 4.60 0.71
N GLN A 117 9.81 3.70 0.78
CA GLN A 117 8.59 3.89 1.57
C GLN A 117 8.96 4.15 3.04
N SER A 118 8.31 5.14 3.64
CA SER A 118 8.47 5.57 5.05
C SER A 118 7.42 4.98 5.96
#